data_AF-A0A183J6F9-F1
#
_entry.id   AF-A0A183J6F9-F1
#
_cell.length_a   1.000
_cell.length_b   1.000
_cell.length_c   1.000
_cell.angle_alpha   90.00
_cell.angle_beta   90.00
_cell.angle_gamma   90.00
#
_symmetry.space_group_name_H-M   'P 1'
#
loop_
_entity.id
_entity.type
_entity.pdbx_description
1 polymer ?
#
loop_
_entity_poly.entity_id
_entity_poly.type
_entity_poly.pdbx_seq_one_letter_code
_entity_poly.pdbx_strand_id
1 'polypeptide(L)'
;MFEMGAKQQPIIIHRAILGSIERMMAVLTENFGGKWPFWLSPRQAVVIPVHSNLNDYAAEVRNKIFDAGFECDADLDSSDTLNKKIRNSQMAQYNFILVVGENEFKRGTVNVRTRDNKVSAGINFHFRFLS
;
A
#
# COMPACT_ATOMS: atom_id res chain seq x y z
N MET A 1 30.51 -33.32 35.27
CA MET A 1 29.65 -34.24 36.04
C MET A 1 28.81 -33.38 36.95
N PHE A 2 27.55 -33.11 36.59
CA PHE A 2 26.63 -32.34 37.44
C PHE A 2 26.19 -33.24 38.58
N GLU A 3 26.37 -32.80 39.82
CA GLU A 3 25.89 -33.56 40.99
C GLU A 3 24.35 -33.59 41.01
N MET A 4 23.80 -34.80 41.00
CA MET A 4 22.36 -35.04 41.08
C MET A 4 21.86 -34.73 42.49
N GLY A 5 21.51 -33.47 42.76
CA GLY A 5 20.86 -33.07 44.01
C GLY A 5 21.07 -31.62 44.47
N ALA A 6 22.06 -30.92 43.91
CA ALA A 6 22.30 -29.52 44.27
C ALA A 6 21.34 -28.57 43.53
N LYS A 7 20.61 -27.72 44.26
CA LYS A 7 19.79 -26.64 43.67
C LYS A 7 20.69 -25.71 42.85
N GLN A 8 20.47 -25.67 41.53
CA GLN A 8 21.14 -24.71 40.65
C GLN A 8 20.30 -23.45 40.50
N GLN A 9 20.93 -22.27 40.55
CA GLN A 9 20.25 -21.02 40.23
C GLN A 9 20.12 -20.89 38.71
N PRO A 10 18.89 -20.69 38.17
CA PRO A 10 18.70 -20.43 36.76
C PRO A 10 19.20 -19.03 36.39
N ILE A 11 19.73 -18.89 35.17
CA ILE A 11 20.02 -17.60 34.56
C ILE A 11 18.80 -17.18 33.74
N ILE A 12 18.29 -15.97 33.99
CA ILE A 12 17.18 -15.39 33.23
C ILE A 12 17.75 -14.47 32.15
N ILE A 13 17.43 -14.74 30.89
CA ILE A 13 17.80 -13.89 29.75
C ILE A 13 16.56 -13.12 29.30
N HIS A 14 16.61 -11.79 29.40
CA HIS A 14 15.60 -10.91 28.83
C HIS A 14 16.03 -10.46 27.43
N ARG A 15 15.18 -10.65 26.42
CA ARG A 15 15.45 -10.22 25.04
C ARG A 15 14.25 -9.48 24.45
N ALA A 16 14.50 -8.31 23.88
CA ALA A 16 13.57 -7.62 23.00
C ALA A 16 14.33 -7.27 21.70
N ILE A 17 13.93 -7.89 20.58
CA ILE A 17 14.64 -7.72 19.30
C ILE A 17 14.36 -6.32 18.71
N LEU A 18 13.12 -5.84 18.83
CA LEU A 18 12.66 -4.59 18.23
C LEU A 18 12.44 -3.48 19.27
N GLY A 19 12.53 -3.80 20.56
CA GLY A 19 12.14 -2.88 21.63
C GLY A 19 10.62 -2.68 21.69
N SER A 20 10.18 -1.45 21.94
CA SER A 20 8.76 -1.07 21.92
C SER A 20 8.30 -0.79 20.48
N ILE A 21 7.01 -1.01 20.20
CA ILE A 21 6.42 -0.77 18.88
C ILE A 21 6.51 0.72 18.52
N GLU A 22 6.27 1.60 19.49
CA GLU A 22 6.31 3.05 19.29
C GLU A 22 7.71 3.52 18.87
N ARG A 23 8.76 3.03 19.56
CA ARG A 23 10.14 3.36 19.21
C ARG A 23 10.52 2.78 17.86
N MET A 24 10.12 1.55 17.57
CA MET A 24 10.35 0.94 16.26
C MET A 24 9.69 1.78 15.16
N MET A 25 8.42 2.18 15.33
CA MET A 25 7.70 3.01 14.36
C MET A 25 8.36 4.38 14.17
N ALA A 26 8.85 5.02 15.23
CA ALA A 26 9.60 6.26 15.13
C ALA A 26 10.87 6.10 14.28
N VAL A 27 11.70 5.09 14.59
CA VAL A 27 12.93 4.79 13.85
C VAL A 27 12.63 4.47 12.37
N LEU A 28 11.60 3.67 12.10
CA LEU A 28 11.23 3.34 10.73
C LEU A 28 10.70 4.57 9.98
N THR A 29 9.93 5.44 10.64
CA THR A 29 9.41 6.67 10.04
C THR A 29 10.54 7.60 9.63
N GLU A 30 11.53 7.80 10.51
CA GLU A 30 12.73 8.61 10.25
C GLU A 30 13.58 7.98 9.14
N ASN A 31 13.83 6.67 9.19
CA ASN A 31 14.64 5.96 8.20
C ASN A 31 14.04 6.01 6.79
N PHE A 32 12.72 5.87 6.66
CA PHE A 32 12.05 5.90 5.36
C PHE A 32 11.65 7.32 4.91
N GLY A 33 11.68 8.33 5.79
CA GLY A 33 11.24 9.68 5.47
C GLY A 33 9.80 9.74 4.92
N GLY A 34 8.92 8.86 5.44
CA GLY A 34 7.55 8.69 4.94
C GLY A 34 7.39 7.87 3.66
N LYS A 35 8.47 7.44 3.01
CA LYS A 35 8.47 6.55 1.83
C LYS A 35 8.42 5.08 2.24
N TRP A 36 7.33 4.67 2.86
CA TRP A 36 7.15 3.30 3.35
C TRP A 36 7.34 2.25 2.24
N PRO A 37 8.01 1.12 2.53
CA PRO A 37 7.95 -0.08 1.71
C PRO A 37 6.50 -0.51 1.52
N PHE A 38 6.18 -1.11 0.37
CA PHE A 38 4.80 -1.44 0.00
C PHE A 38 4.06 -2.25 1.09
N TRP A 39 4.71 -3.25 1.68
CA TRP A 39 4.11 -4.12 2.70
C TRP A 39 3.82 -3.44 4.04
N LEU A 40 4.46 -2.28 4.31
CA LEU A 40 4.31 -1.52 5.55
C LEU A 40 3.52 -0.22 5.34
N SER A 41 3.31 0.17 4.08
CA SER A 41 2.70 1.44 3.75
C SER A 41 1.22 1.44 4.12
N PRO A 42 0.73 2.44 4.86
CA PRO A 42 -0.71 2.62 5.07
C PRO A 42 -1.43 3.15 3.81
N ARG A 43 -0.66 3.54 2.77
CA ARG A 43 -1.15 4.11 1.51
C ARG A 43 -0.59 3.32 0.34
N GLN A 44 -1.03 2.07 0.20
CA GLN A 44 -0.47 1.16 -0.80
C GLN A 44 -0.91 1.55 -2.21
N ALA A 45 -2.20 1.76 -2.44
CA ALA A 45 -2.72 2.19 -3.74
C ALA A 45 -3.84 3.23 -3.62
N VAL A 46 -4.00 4.03 -4.66
CA VAL A 46 -5.17 4.91 -4.84
C VAL A 46 -5.66 4.83 -6.28
N VAL A 47 -6.97 4.72 -6.46
CA VAL A 47 -7.64 4.76 -7.77
C VAL A 47 -8.17 6.16 -8.04
N ILE A 48 -7.88 6.70 -9.22
CA ILE A 48 -8.27 8.04 -9.66
C ILE A 48 -9.01 7.92 -11.00
N PRO A 49 -10.33 8.16 -11.03
CA PRO A 49 -11.07 8.26 -12.28
C PRO A 49 -10.75 9.58 -13.00
N VAL A 50 -10.65 9.53 -14.34
CA VAL A 50 -10.46 10.71 -15.19
C VAL A 50 -11.70 11.60 -15.19
N HIS A 51 -12.88 11.00 -15.07
CA HIS A 51 -14.18 11.66 -15.11
C HIS A 51 -15.12 11.05 -14.05
N SER A 52 -16.07 11.84 -13.54
CA SER A 52 -17.00 11.40 -12.48
C SER A 52 -17.94 10.26 -12.89
N ASN A 53 -18.22 10.11 -14.18
CA ASN A 53 -18.99 8.98 -14.71
C ASN A 53 -18.27 7.62 -14.57
N LEU A 54 -16.98 7.62 -14.22
CA LEU A 54 -16.18 6.41 -13.99
C LEU A 54 -16.02 6.11 -12.49
N ASN A 55 -16.69 6.84 -11.61
CA ASN A 55 -16.58 6.65 -10.16
C ASN A 55 -16.96 5.23 -9.72
N ASP A 56 -18.00 4.65 -10.33
CA ASP A 56 -18.44 3.29 -10.02
C ASP A 56 -17.36 2.26 -10.39
N TYR A 57 -16.72 2.43 -11.56
CA TYR A 57 -15.61 1.57 -11.98
C TYR A 57 -14.38 1.75 -11.08
N ALA A 58 -14.08 2.98 -10.67
CA ALA A 58 -12.99 3.25 -9.72
C ALA A 58 -13.24 2.57 -8.36
N ALA A 59 -14.47 2.61 -7.86
CA ALA A 59 -14.88 1.92 -6.65
C ALA A 59 -14.80 0.39 -6.80
N GLU A 60 -15.20 -0.16 -7.95
CA GLU A 60 -15.07 -1.58 -8.26
C GLU A 60 -13.60 -2.03 -8.23
N VAL A 61 -12.71 -1.28 -8.90
CA VAL A 61 -11.27 -1.54 -8.91
C VAL A 61 -10.69 -1.50 -7.50
N ARG A 62 -11.07 -0.48 -6.71
CA ARG A 62 -10.65 -0.34 -5.31
C ARG A 62 -11.07 -1.56 -4.49
N ASN A 63 -12.32 -2.01 -4.63
CA ASN A 63 -12.83 -3.17 -3.88
C ASN A 63 -12.09 -4.45 -4.26
N LYS A 64 -11.82 -4.68 -5.55
CA LYS A 64 -11.01 -5.85 -5.99
C LYS A 64 -9.62 -5.88 -5.36
N ILE A 65 -8.98 -4.73 -5.22
CA ILE A 65 -7.65 -4.63 -4.58
C ILE A 65 -7.76 -4.89 -3.08
N PHE A 66 -8.79 -4.33 -2.44
CA PHE A 66 -9.08 -4.53 -1.03
C PHE A 66 -9.37 -5.99 -0.70
N ASP A 67 -10.20 -6.65 -1.51
CA ASP A 67 -10.54 -8.07 -1.37
C ASP A 67 -9.32 -8.98 -1.59
N ALA A 68 -8.31 -8.51 -2.32
CA ALA A 68 -7.02 -9.17 -2.47
C ALA A 68 -6.06 -8.97 -1.27
N GLY A 69 -6.49 -8.24 -0.23
CA GLY A 69 -5.74 -8.01 1.00
C GLY A 69 -4.82 -6.80 0.99
N PHE A 70 -5.03 -5.84 0.07
CA PHE A 70 -4.24 -4.62 -0.03
C PHE A 70 -5.07 -3.37 0.27
N GLU A 71 -4.48 -2.41 0.97
CA GLU A 71 -5.11 -1.14 1.26
C GLU A 71 -5.19 -0.27 -0.01
N CYS A 72 -6.42 0.12 -0.37
CA CYS A 72 -6.65 0.92 -1.57
C CYS A 72 -7.72 1.97 -1.33
N ASP A 73 -7.37 3.20 -1.65
CA ASP A 73 -8.28 4.34 -1.65
C ASP A 73 -8.85 4.60 -3.05
N ALA A 74 -9.93 5.39 -3.12
CA ALA A 74 -10.48 5.91 -4.36
C ALA A 74 -10.69 7.44 -4.22
N ASP A 75 -9.99 8.22 -5.04
CA ASP A 75 -10.15 9.68 -5.08
C ASP A 75 -11.26 10.06 -6.07
N LEU A 76 -12.50 10.07 -5.57
CA LEU A 76 -13.71 10.34 -6.34
C LEU A 76 -14.09 11.84 -6.39
N ASP A 77 -13.27 12.73 -5.80
CA ASP A 77 -13.60 14.15 -5.65
C ASP A 77 -13.65 14.86 -7.02
N SER A 78 -14.80 15.34 -7.46
CA SER A 78 -14.91 16.01 -8.77
C SER A 78 -14.36 17.45 -8.79
N SER A 79 -14.00 18.03 -7.65
CA SER A 79 -13.52 19.41 -7.56
C SER A 79 -12.08 19.59 -8.05
N ASP A 80 -11.27 18.54 -7.98
CA ASP A 80 -9.87 18.56 -8.35
C ASP A 80 -9.61 18.04 -9.77
N THR A 81 -8.76 18.75 -10.52
CA THR A 81 -8.29 18.26 -11.82
C THR A 81 -7.48 16.96 -11.64
N LEU A 82 -7.51 16.08 -12.65
CA LEU A 82 -6.76 14.81 -12.64
C LEU A 82 -5.28 15.01 -12.26
N ASN A 83 -4.62 16.02 -12.82
CA ASN A 83 -3.22 16.32 -12.51
C ASN A 83 -3.01 16.73 -11.05
N LYS A 84 -3.96 17.47 -10.46
CA LYS A 84 -3.92 17.85 -9.06
C LYS A 84 -4.07 16.62 -8.15
N LYS A 85 -5.02 15.72 -8.45
CA LYS A 85 -5.20 14.46 -7.73
C LYS A 85 -3.96 13.56 -7.76
N ILE A 86 -3.36 13.41 -8.94
CA ILE A 86 -2.11 12.65 -9.12
C ILE A 86 -1.00 13.28 -8.27
N ARG A 87 -0.83 14.60 -8.32
CA ARG A 87 0.17 15.32 -7.52
C ARG A 87 -0.07 15.16 -6.02
N ASN A 88 -1.32 15.28 -5.56
CA ASN A 88 -1.69 15.08 -4.15
C ASN A 88 -1.33 13.66 -3.69
N SER A 89 -1.63 12.66 -4.51
CA SER A 89 -1.32 11.26 -4.24
C SER A 89 0.20 11.00 -4.20
N GLN A 90 0.96 11.65 -5.07
CA GLN A 90 2.43 11.58 -5.03
C GLN A 90 2.99 12.22 -3.76
N MET A 91 2.49 13.39 -3.36
CA MET A 91 2.90 14.07 -2.13
C MET A 91 2.56 13.26 -0.88
N ALA A 92 1.39 12.62 -0.87
CA ALA A 92 0.96 11.70 0.19
C ALA A 92 1.74 10.37 0.23
N GLN A 93 2.69 10.17 -0.68
CA GLN A 93 3.54 8.99 -0.80
C GLN A 93 2.77 7.69 -1.02
N TYR A 94 1.72 7.66 -1.86
CA TYR A 94 1.18 6.38 -2.30
C TYR A 94 2.24 5.55 -3.03
N ASN A 95 2.24 4.23 -2.86
CA ASN A 95 3.16 3.36 -3.61
C ASN A 95 2.75 3.25 -5.08
N PHE A 96 1.44 3.12 -5.33
CA PHE A 96 0.84 3.05 -6.65
C PHE A 96 -0.33 4.02 -6.80
N ILE A 97 -0.40 4.67 -7.96
CA ILE A 97 -1.51 5.53 -8.36
C ILE A 97 -2.11 4.91 -9.62
N LEU A 98 -3.37 4.50 -9.54
CA LEU A 98 -4.09 3.79 -10.58
C LEU A 98 -5.06 4.75 -11.24
N VAL A 99 -4.84 5.09 -12.51
CA VAL A 99 -5.69 6.02 -13.25
C VAL A 99 -6.65 5.24 -14.15
N VAL A 100 -7.94 5.58 -14.10
CA VAL A 100 -8.98 4.92 -14.89
C VAL A 100 -9.74 5.91 -15.78
N GLY A 101 -9.62 5.74 -17.09
CA GLY A 101 -10.38 6.46 -18.11
C GLY A 101 -11.41 5.57 -18.80
N GLU A 102 -12.05 6.09 -19.85
CA GLU A 102 -13.04 5.31 -20.61
C GLU A 102 -12.43 4.11 -21.32
N ASN A 103 -11.21 4.24 -21.83
CA ASN A 103 -10.51 3.15 -22.51
C ASN A 103 -10.18 2.02 -21.51
N GLU A 104 -9.76 2.40 -20.30
CA GLU A 104 -9.49 1.49 -19.21
C GLU A 104 -10.75 0.74 -18.78
N PHE A 105 -11.87 1.45 -18.63
CA PHE A 105 -13.18 0.87 -18.32
C PHE A 105 -13.63 -0.12 -19.38
N LYS A 106 -13.61 0.26 -20.67
CA LYS A 106 -14.01 -0.61 -21.80
C LYS A 106 -13.16 -1.89 -21.88
N ARG A 107 -11.90 -1.84 -21.43
CA ARG A 107 -10.96 -2.95 -21.49
C ARG A 107 -10.82 -3.72 -20.17
N GLY A 108 -11.44 -3.27 -19.08
CA GLY A 108 -11.22 -3.84 -17.74
C GLY A 108 -9.77 -3.73 -17.26
N THR A 109 -9.08 -2.65 -17.63
CA THR A 109 -7.65 -2.41 -17.32
C THR A 109 -7.49 -1.14 -16.48
N VAL A 110 -6.27 -0.86 -16.04
CA VAL A 110 -5.90 0.45 -15.46
C VAL A 110 -4.52 0.92 -15.95
N ASN A 111 -4.27 2.22 -15.79
CA ASN A 111 -2.95 2.80 -15.95
C ASN A 111 -2.27 2.91 -14.59
N VAL A 112 -1.14 2.23 -14.40
CA VAL A 112 -0.40 2.21 -13.13
C VAL A 112 0.73 3.22 -13.19
N ARG A 113 0.82 4.06 -12.16
CA ARG A 113 1.94 4.97 -11.93
C ARG A 113 2.61 4.61 -10.62
N THR A 114 3.93 4.46 -10.64
CA THR A 114 4.71 4.22 -9.42
C THR A 114 5.15 5.54 -8.78
N ARG A 115 5.56 5.47 -7.52
CA ARG A 115 6.16 6.60 -6.78
C ARG A 115 7.38 7.21 -7.49
N ASP A 116 8.11 6.42 -8.27
CA ASP A 116 9.26 6.88 -9.08
C ASP A 116 8.84 7.47 -10.45
N ASN A 117 7.55 7.77 -10.60
CA ASN A 117 6.95 8.36 -11.80
C ASN A 117 7.05 7.46 -13.05
N LYS A 118 7.31 6.15 -12.87
CA LYS A 118 7.25 5.19 -13.96
C LYS A 118 5.80 4.85 -14.26
N VAL A 119 5.43 4.89 -15.53
CA VAL A 119 4.06 4.65 -16.00
C VAL A 119 4.01 3.32 -16.74
N SER A 120 3.02 2.49 -16.41
CA SER A 120 2.72 1.23 -17.09
C SER A 120 1.25 1.22 -17.47
N ALA A 121 0.97 1.20 -18.77
CA ALA A 121 -0.38 1.33 -19.32
C ALA A 121 -1.00 -0.04 -19.62
N GLY A 122 -2.33 -0.12 -19.49
CA GLY A 122 -3.11 -1.28 -19.94
C GLY A 122 -2.86 -2.55 -19.12
N ILE A 123 -2.51 -2.39 -17.83
CA ILE A 123 -2.37 -3.54 -16.93
C ILE A 123 -3.77 -4.08 -16.66
N ASN A 124 -3.97 -5.35 -16.99
CA ASN A 124 -5.24 -6.02 -16.82
C ASN A 124 -5.41 -6.47 -15.37
N PHE A 125 -6.63 -6.29 -14.84
CA PHE A 125 -6.98 -6.70 -13.48
C PHE A 125 -7.25 -8.20 -13.34
N HIS A 126 -6.94 -9.01 -14.36
CA HIS A 126 -6.99 -10.47 -14.27
C HIS A 126 -5.87 -11.01 -13.37
N PHE A 127 -5.91 -10.63 -12.10
CA PHE A 127 -5.22 -11.29 -11.01
C PHE A 127 -5.84 -12.68 -10.85
N ARG A 128 -5.30 -13.63 -11.60
CA ARG A 128 -5.51 -15.06 -11.37
C ARG A 128 -4.77 -15.42 -10.07
N PHE A 129 -5.35 -15.10 -8.93
CA PHE A 129 -4.90 -15.62 -7.64
C PHE A 129 -5.53 -17.01 -7.44
N LEU A 130 -4.68 -17.98 -7.08
CA LEU A 130 -4.94 -19.40 -6.80
C LEU A 130 -4.99 -20.34 -8.02
N SER A 131 -3.80 -20.70 -8.51
CA SER A 131 -3.37 -22.10 -8.57
C SER A 131 -2.09 -22.25 -7.78
#